data_AF-A0A1B7MZ37-F1
#
_entry.id   AF-A0A1B7MZ37-F1
#
_cell.length_a   1.000
_cell.length_b   1.000
_cell.length_c   1.000
_cell.angle_alpha   90.00
_cell.angle_beta   90.00
_cell.angle_gamma   90.00
#
_symmetry.space_group_name_H-M   'P 1'
#
loop_
_entity.id
_entity.type
_entity.pdbx_description
1 polymer ?
#
loop_
_entity_poly.entity_id
_entity_poly.type
_entity_poly.pdbx_seq_one_letter_code
_entity_poly.pdbx_strand_id
1 'polypeptide(L)'
;LVNIARTMGLDVDPDLTPGRYGLYESEARRRAWWDVWWWDVYTSTLSSRTPLIPLHVSSTRLPLDVDEEVFTFACTSAPLLSPTGKEGVGRWFGMKVRLAQLVKDINSRTSLLASLDNPSLLLSLENASQCEAEIKQWLSDLPPAFRIENEGMSEEISSTQSHPPTVAPSSSTTSHGSTPPTFLAQRLDILMTTHRLAMGLYLPFLRPHSLSVSDSQSNAKFDASPQTHQARVGALTAAHGLIRAGRLYVELACARPDLVRRKDGLGLSLCCSLVFGVHSGKVSYSSLAAVFSFQDRI
;
A
#
# COMPACT_ATOMS: atom_id res chain seq x y z
N LEU A 1 -2.88 -5.12 21.48
CA LEU A 1 -1.66 -4.36 21.11
C LEU A 1 -1.80 -2.86 21.38
N VAL A 2 -2.77 -2.17 20.77
CA VAL A 2 -2.96 -0.71 20.96
C VAL A 2 -3.02 -0.28 22.43
N ASN A 3 -3.85 -0.93 23.26
CA ASN A 3 -3.95 -0.57 24.68
C ASN A 3 -2.64 -0.79 25.44
N ILE A 4 -1.90 -1.86 25.13
CA ILE A 4 -0.59 -2.14 25.75
C ILE A 4 0.40 -1.03 25.38
N ALA A 5 0.44 -0.63 24.10
CA ALA A 5 1.29 0.44 23.62
C ALA A 5 1.00 1.79 24.32
N ARG A 6 -0.29 2.10 24.54
CA ARG A 6 -0.73 3.27 25.31
C ARG A 6 -0.34 3.18 26.79
N THR A 7 -0.53 2.03 27.43
CA THR A 7 -0.09 1.81 28.83
C THR A 7 1.43 1.98 28.97
N MET A 8 2.20 1.60 27.94
CA MET A 8 3.65 1.83 27.89
C MET A 8 4.04 3.28 27.55
N GLY A 9 3.08 4.15 27.23
CA GLY A 9 3.29 5.55 26.85
C GLY A 9 4.02 5.71 25.50
N LEU A 10 3.77 4.82 24.54
CA LEU A 10 4.37 4.92 23.20
C LEU A 10 3.69 5.97 22.31
N ASP A 11 2.44 6.33 22.63
CA ASP A 11 1.65 7.36 21.96
C ASP A 11 2.00 8.81 22.38
N VAL A 12 2.93 8.93 23.33
CA VAL A 12 3.49 10.19 23.80
C VAL A 12 4.91 10.35 23.25
N ASP A 13 5.21 11.48 22.58
CA ASP A 13 6.56 11.70 22.07
C ASP A 13 7.56 11.78 23.24
N PRO A 14 8.68 11.02 23.19
CA PRO A 14 9.66 11.02 24.26
C PRO A 14 10.30 12.40 24.52
N ASP A 15 10.31 13.31 23.53
CA ASP A 15 10.84 14.67 23.70
C ASP A 15 9.95 15.55 24.59
N LEU A 16 8.69 15.15 24.85
CA LEU A 16 7.84 15.82 25.85
C LEU A 16 8.30 15.53 27.29
N THR A 17 9.17 14.54 27.48
CA THR A 17 9.78 14.19 28.77
C THR A 17 11.32 14.22 28.66
N PRO A 18 11.93 15.41 28.48
CA PRO A 18 13.37 15.53 28.27
C PRO A 18 14.16 14.91 29.42
N GLY A 19 15.25 14.20 29.10
CA GLY A 19 16.12 13.54 30.06
C GLY A 19 15.63 12.16 30.55
N ARG A 20 14.41 11.74 30.20
CA ARG A 20 13.89 10.41 30.57
C ARG A 20 14.49 9.29 29.73
N TYR A 21 14.76 9.55 28.46
CA TYR A 21 15.17 8.56 27.48
C TYR A 21 16.42 9.05 26.73
N GLY A 22 17.33 8.14 26.41
CA GLY A 22 18.43 8.42 25.47
C GLY A 22 17.91 8.61 24.05
N LEU A 23 18.78 9.06 23.13
CA LEU A 23 18.43 9.27 21.72
C LEU A 23 17.90 7.98 21.07
N TYR A 24 18.65 6.89 21.21
CA TYR A 24 18.28 5.59 20.66
C TYR A 24 16.94 5.08 21.21
N GLU A 25 16.76 5.15 22.52
CA GLU A 25 15.53 4.67 23.18
C GLU A 25 14.32 5.52 22.78
N SER A 26 14.49 6.83 22.72
CA SER A 26 13.46 7.76 22.22
C SER A 26 13.00 7.35 20.82
N GLU A 27 13.95 7.07 19.93
CA GLU A 27 13.65 6.69 18.56
C GLU A 27 13.03 5.29 18.45
N ALA A 28 13.54 4.32 19.20
CA ALA A 28 12.96 2.97 19.26
C ALA A 28 11.49 3.00 19.71
N ARG A 29 11.15 3.86 20.68
CA ARG A 29 9.78 4.08 21.13
C ARG A 29 8.90 4.70 20.04
N ARG A 30 9.40 5.70 19.30
CA ARG A 30 8.68 6.28 18.15
C ARG A 30 8.38 5.22 17.11
N ARG A 31 9.38 4.44 16.69
CA ARG A 31 9.21 3.37 15.69
C ARG A 31 8.21 2.31 16.14
N ALA A 32 8.30 1.86 17.41
CA ALA A 32 7.36 0.91 17.97
C ALA A 32 5.91 1.43 17.93
N TRP A 33 5.67 2.71 18.26
CA TRP A 33 4.35 3.32 18.14
C TRP A 33 3.84 3.30 16.70
N TRP A 34 4.68 3.75 15.76
CA TRP A 34 4.30 3.84 14.35
C TRP A 34 4.09 2.48 13.70
N ASP A 35 4.79 1.43 14.15
CA ASP A 35 4.48 0.06 13.72
C ASP A 35 3.13 -0.42 14.25
N VAL A 36 2.81 -0.17 15.53
CA VAL A 36 1.47 -0.47 16.08
C VAL A 36 0.39 0.29 15.30
N TRP A 37 0.65 1.55 14.97
CA TRP A 37 -0.25 2.39 14.19
C TRP A 37 -0.44 1.86 12.77
N TRP A 38 0.64 1.48 12.08
CA TRP A 38 0.59 0.85 10.77
C TRP A 38 -0.26 -0.42 10.80
N TRP A 39 -0.02 -1.30 11.77
CA TRP A 39 -0.76 -2.55 11.90
C TRP A 39 -2.24 -2.33 12.19
N ASP A 40 -2.60 -1.34 13.01
CA ASP A 40 -3.99 -0.96 13.24
C ASP A 40 -4.68 -0.53 11.93
N VAL A 41 -4.06 0.35 11.15
CA VAL A 41 -4.60 0.78 9.85
C VAL A 41 -4.67 -0.36 8.84
N TYR A 42 -3.60 -1.15 8.74
CA TYR A 42 -3.52 -2.27 7.80
C TYR A 42 -4.59 -3.31 8.09
N THR A 43 -4.69 -3.81 9.33
CA THR A 43 -5.67 -4.83 9.71
C THR A 43 -7.10 -4.34 9.61
N SER A 44 -7.35 -3.08 9.93
CA SER A 44 -8.66 -2.44 9.80
C SER A 44 -9.08 -2.33 8.34
N THR A 45 -8.15 -1.94 7.45
CA THR A 45 -8.38 -1.90 5.99
C THR A 45 -8.72 -3.28 5.45
N LEU A 46 -8.02 -4.32 5.90
CA LEU A 46 -8.31 -5.70 5.49
C LEU A 46 -9.66 -6.21 6.00
N SER A 47 -10.04 -5.82 7.22
CA SER A 47 -11.28 -6.26 7.86
C SER A 47 -12.49 -5.41 7.46
N SER A 48 -12.30 -4.38 6.63
CA SER A 48 -13.30 -3.34 6.36
C SER A 48 -13.86 -2.70 7.65
N ARG A 49 -13.01 -2.53 8.65
CA ARG A 49 -13.34 -1.92 9.96
C ARG A 49 -12.65 -0.56 10.08
N THR A 50 -13.17 0.27 10.98
CA THR A 50 -12.52 1.54 11.34
C THR A 50 -11.30 1.27 12.24
N PRO A 51 -10.14 1.90 11.98
CA PRO A 51 -8.97 1.83 12.86
C PRO A 51 -9.27 2.25 14.29
N LEU A 52 -8.67 1.57 15.27
CA LEU A 52 -8.87 1.83 16.70
C LEU A 52 -8.14 3.07 17.19
N ILE A 53 -7.05 3.44 16.53
CA ILE A 53 -6.31 4.66 16.82
C ILE A 53 -6.92 5.76 15.96
N PRO A 54 -7.45 6.86 16.50
CA PRO A 54 -7.96 7.96 15.69
C PRO A 54 -6.81 8.76 15.04
N LEU A 55 -7.14 9.60 14.05
CA LEU A 55 -6.17 10.52 13.47
C LEU A 55 -5.86 11.65 14.49
N HIS A 56 -4.61 12.11 14.54
CA HIS A 56 -4.15 13.24 15.38
C HIS A 56 -4.27 13.11 16.91
N VAL A 57 -4.52 11.91 17.47
CA VAL A 57 -4.60 11.73 18.93
C VAL A 57 -3.24 11.52 19.59
N SER A 58 -2.25 10.98 18.87
CA SER A 58 -0.90 10.80 19.40
C SER A 58 -0.05 12.05 19.23
N SER A 59 0.77 12.36 20.23
CA SER A 59 1.79 13.42 20.12
C SER A 59 3.09 12.95 19.48
N THR A 60 3.29 11.63 19.37
CA THR A 60 4.48 11.01 18.77
C THR A 60 4.73 11.52 17.36
N ARG A 61 5.88 12.17 17.15
CA ARG A 61 6.30 12.69 15.85
C ARG A 61 6.74 11.56 14.92
N LEU A 62 6.88 11.89 13.63
CA LEU A 62 7.42 10.96 12.65
C LEU A 62 8.84 10.51 13.05
N PRO A 63 9.18 9.23 12.86
CA PRO A 63 10.52 8.71 13.13
C PRO A 63 11.57 9.41 12.29
N LEU A 64 12.77 9.50 12.85
CA LEU A 64 13.93 10.02 12.15
C LEU A 64 14.38 9.04 11.06
N ASP A 65 14.84 9.62 9.95
CA ASP A 65 15.49 8.88 8.87
C ASP A 65 16.97 8.71 9.23
N VAL A 66 17.29 7.59 9.88
CA VAL A 66 18.64 7.27 10.36
C VAL A 66 19.24 6.13 9.56
N ASP A 67 20.57 6.05 9.53
CA ASP A 67 21.26 4.86 9.04
C ASP A 67 21.13 3.73 10.07
N GLU A 68 20.28 2.73 9.78
CA GLU A 68 20.00 1.60 10.68
C GLU A 68 21.23 0.72 10.95
N GLU A 69 22.25 0.74 10.09
CA GLU A 69 23.49 -0.03 10.34
C GLU A 69 24.38 0.65 11.40
N VAL A 70 24.23 1.98 11.55
CA VAL A 70 25.05 2.80 12.45
C VAL A 70 24.28 3.21 13.70
N PHE A 71 22.95 3.30 13.62
CA PHE A 71 22.09 3.77 14.69
C PHE A 71 21.94 2.73 15.80
N THR A 72 22.79 2.84 16.81
CA THR A 72 22.87 1.93 17.95
C THR A 72 22.58 2.65 19.27
N PHE A 73 22.49 1.90 20.36
CA PHE A 73 22.30 2.43 21.71
C PHE A 73 23.42 3.40 22.16
N ALA A 74 24.60 3.34 21.53
CA ALA A 74 25.73 4.21 21.84
C ALA A 74 25.63 5.59 21.16
N CYS A 75 24.70 5.79 20.22
CA CYS A 75 24.54 7.05 19.52
C CYS A 75 24.03 8.15 20.45
N THR A 76 24.81 9.22 20.57
CA THR A 76 24.43 10.46 21.27
C THR A 76 23.91 11.55 20.32
N SER A 77 24.10 11.36 19.02
CA SER A 77 23.58 12.20 17.94
C SER A 77 22.98 11.32 16.84
N ALA A 78 22.00 11.86 16.11
CA ALA A 78 21.36 11.13 15.01
C ALA A 78 22.37 10.99 13.86
N PRO A 79 22.75 9.76 13.45
CA PRO A 79 23.59 9.57 12.28
C PRO A 79 22.76 9.97 11.06
N LEU A 80 23.03 11.18 10.56
CA LEU A 80 22.43 11.66 9.33
C LEU A 80 22.82 10.72 8.20
N LEU A 81 21.84 10.34 7.38
CA LEU A 81 22.11 9.56 6.18
C LEU A 81 23.21 10.26 5.37
N SER A 82 24.27 9.52 5.04
CA SER A 82 25.30 10.04 4.14
C SER A 82 24.65 10.51 2.84
N PRO A 83 25.03 11.68 2.28
CA PRO A 83 24.52 12.15 0.99
C PRO A 83 24.86 11.19 -0.16
N THR A 84 25.82 10.29 0.05
CA THR A 84 26.26 9.22 -0.85
C THR A 84 25.85 7.82 -0.37
N GLY A 85 25.12 7.71 0.75
CA GLY A 85 24.78 6.44 1.40
C GLY A 85 23.69 5.68 0.67
N LYS A 86 23.78 4.35 0.65
CA LYS A 86 22.84 3.39 0.04
C LYS A 86 21.37 3.81 0.32
N GLU A 87 20.75 4.45 -0.67
CA GLU A 87 19.66 5.43 -0.48
C GLU A 87 18.29 4.93 0.02
N GLY A 88 18.12 3.77 0.66
CA GLY A 88 16.74 3.44 1.04
C GLY A 88 16.37 2.23 1.87
N VAL A 89 17.26 1.71 2.69
CA VAL A 89 16.78 0.86 3.80
C VAL A 89 16.21 1.73 4.93
N GLY A 90 16.94 2.74 5.41
CA GLY A 90 16.46 3.66 6.47
C GLY A 90 15.21 4.46 6.05
N ARG A 91 15.16 4.89 4.78
CA ARG A 91 14.05 5.71 4.25
C ARG A 91 12.72 4.96 4.16
N TRP A 92 12.75 3.63 4.14
CA TRP A 92 11.55 2.83 3.95
C TRP A 92 10.59 2.94 5.13
N PHE A 93 11.08 2.98 6.37
CA PHE A 93 10.20 3.08 7.54
C PHE A 93 9.39 4.37 7.49
N GLY A 94 10.06 5.51 7.30
CA GLY A 94 9.39 6.80 7.15
C GLY A 94 8.40 6.80 5.98
N MET A 95 8.75 6.17 4.86
CA MET A 95 7.85 6.02 3.71
C MET A 95 6.60 5.20 4.04
N LYS A 96 6.78 4.05 4.70
CA LYS A 96 5.69 3.18 5.17
C LYS A 96 4.74 3.94 6.09
N VAL A 97 5.28 4.76 7.01
CA VAL A 97 4.46 5.61 7.89
C VAL A 97 3.66 6.65 7.10
N ARG A 98 4.28 7.33 6.13
CA ARG A 98 3.57 8.32 5.28
C ARG A 98 2.47 7.68 4.44
N LEU A 99 2.72 6.48 3.90
CA LEU A 99 1.70 5.70 3.20
C LEU A 99 0.54 5.35 4.13
N ALA A 100 0.84 4.97 5.38
CA ALA A 100 -0.15 4.70 6.41
C ALA A 100 -1.07 5.91 6.67
N GLN A 101 -0.46 7.09 6.78
CA GLN A 101 -1.16 8.35 6.98
C GLN A 101 -2.09 8.64 5.81
N LEU A 102 -1.62 8.49 4.57
CA LEU A 102 -2.44 8.63 3.37
C LEU A 102 -3.65 7.69 3.39
N VAL A 103 -3.40 6.39 3.65
CA VAL A 103 -4.47 5.37 3.71
C VAL A 103 -5.51 5.76 4.76
N LYS A 104 -5.08 6.16 5.95
CA LYS A 104 -5.99 6.52 7.03
C LYS A 104 -6.74 7.82 6.77
N ASP A 105 -6.11 8.81 6.15
CA ASP A 105 -6.74 10.08 5.80
C ASP A 105 -7.82 9.92 4.72
N ILE A 106 -7.52 9.16 3.66
CA ILE A 106 -8.51 8.81 2.65
C ILE A 106 -9.61 7.93 3.26
N ASN A 107 -9.23 6.94 4.08
CA ASN A 107 -10.20 6.10 4.76
C ASN A 107 -11.03 6.87 5.79
N SER A 108 -10.54 7.90 6.48
CA SER A 108 -11.37 8.63 7.45
C SER A 108 -12.45 9.45 6.73
N ARG A 109 -12.11 10.04 5.57
CA ARG A 109 -13.06 10.75 4.69
C ARG A 109 -14.09 9.82 4.05
N THR A 110 -13.75 8.54 3.86
CA THR A 110 -14.60 7.57 3.14
C THR A 110 -15.26 6.51 4.06
N SER A 111 -14.70 6.21 5.24
CA SER A 111 -15.15 5.19 6.20
C SER A 111 -16.36 5.65 7.01
N LEU A 112 -16.66 6.95 7.06
CA LEU A 112 -17.93 7.45 7.61
C LEU A 112 -19.16 6.91 6.84
N LEU A 113 -18.94 6.21 5.72
CA LEU A 113 -19.95 5.90 4.71
C LEU A 113 -20.31 4.41 4.65
N ALA A 114 -19.45 3.54 5.20
CA ALA A 114 -19.70 2.09 5.25
C ALA A 114 -20.57 1.65 6.45
N SER A 115 -20.73 2.53 7.45
CA SER A 115 -21.54 2.28 8.65
C SER A 115 -22.97 2.81 8.56
N LEU A 116 -23.33 3.50 7.47
CA LEU A 116 -24.66 4.08 7.29
C LEU A 116 -25.39 3.34 6.17
N ASP A 117 -26.70 3.14 6.36
CA ASP A 117 -27.58 2.43 5.43
C ASP A 117 -27.68 3.08 4.02
N ASN A 118 -27.06 4.24 3.80
CA ASN A 118 -27.00 4.95 2.52
C ASN A 118 -25.58 5.48 2.18
N PRO A 119 -24.65 4.62 1.70
CA PRO A 119 -23.28 5.01 1.35
C PRO A 119 -23.20 5.99 0.16
N SER A 120 -24.20 6.01 -0.72
CA SER A 120 -24.21 6.80 -1.96
C SER A 120 -24.62 8.27 -1.79
N LEU A 121 -25.19 8.66 -0.64
CA LEU A 121 -25.64 10.05 -0.42
C LEU A 121 -24.53 10.99 0.06
N LEU A 122 -23.40 10.46 0.52
CA LEU A 122 -22.32 11.23 1.12
C LEU A 122 -20.97 11.03 0.42
N LEU A 123 -20.73 9.88 -0.24
CA LEU A 123 -19.61 9.75 -1.19
C LEU A 123 -20.11 10.12 -2.59
N SER A 124 -19.83 11.33 -3.03
CA SER A 124 -19.94 11.66 -4.46
C SER A 124 -18.85 10.93 -5.24
N LEU A 125 -19.16 10.54 -6.48
CA LEU A 125 -18.15 10.04 -7.41
C LEU A 125 -17.04 11.07 -7.66
N GLU A 126 -17.37 12.36 -7.56
CA GLU A 126 -16.40 13.44 -7.61
C GLU A 126 -15.40 13.36 -6.45
N ASN A 127 -15.88 13.12 -5.21
CA ASN A 127 -15.02 12.94 -4.04
C ASN A 127 -14.10 11.73 -4.21
N ALA A 128 -14.61 10.62 -4.75
CA ALA A 128 -13.81 9.44 -5.06
C ALA A 128 -12.71 9.77 -6.09
N SER A 129 -13.05 10.51 -7.15
CA SER A 129 -12.08 10.94 -8.16
C SER A 129 -11.02 11.89 -7.60
N GLN A 130 -11.40 12.77 -6.67
CA GLN A 130 -10.48 13.67 -5.98
C GLN A 130 -9.52 12.88 -5.07
N CYS A 131 -10.02 11.92 -4.30
CA CYS A 131 -9.18 11.02 -3.50
C CYS A 131 -8.21 10.23 -4.40
N GLU A 132 -8.66 9.74 -5.56
CA GLU A 132 -7.77 9.07 -6.52
C GLU A 132 -6.69 10.01 -7.08
N ALA A 133 -7.04 11.27 -7.37
CA ALA A 133 -6.08 12.28 -7.82
C ALA A 133 -5.02 12.56 -6.74
N GLU A 134 -5.41 12.62 -5.47
CA GLU A 134 -4.47 12.75 -4.34
C GLU A 134 -3.54 11.54 -4.23
N ILE A 135 -4.05 10.31 -4.42
CA ILE A 135 -3.21 9.10 -4.45
C ILE A 135 -2.17 9.21 -5.59
N LYS A 136 -2.59 9.64 -6.78
CA LYS A 136 -1.69 9.81 -7.94
C LYS A 136 -0.64 10.89 -7.69
N GLN A 137 -1.04 12.01 -7.11
CA GLN A 137 -0.14 13.10 -6.73
C GLN A 137 0.88 12.62 -5.69
N TRP A 138 0.43 11.89 -4.67
CA TRP A 138 1.32 11.33 -3.66
C TRP A 138 2.34 10.37 -4.27
N LEU A 139 1.92 9.54 -5.24
CA LEU A 139 2.81 8.64 -5.99
C LEU A 139 3.84 9.40 -6.84
N SER A 140 3.47 10.53 -7.47
CA SER A 140 4.41 11.36 -8.22
C SER A 140 5.41 12.09 -7.33
N ASP A 141 5.00 12.44 -6.12
CA ASP A 141 5.82 13.16 -5.13
C ASP A 141 6.77 12.24 -4.35
N LEU A 142 6.75 10.93 -4.63
CA LEU A 142 7.70 9.99 -4.04
C LEU A 142 9.15 10.35 -4.38
N PRO A 143 10.11 10.09 -3.48
CA PRO A 143 11.52 10.15 -3.81
C PRO A 143 11.84 9.21 -4.98
N PRO A 144 12.83 9.54 -5.85
CA PRO A 144 13.17 8.73 -7.03
C PRO A 144 13.38 7.25 -6.73
N ALA A 145 14.01 6.93 -5.59
CA ALA A 145 14.23 5.55 -5.15
C ALA A 145 12.95 4.72 -5.01
N PHE A 146 11.79 5.35 -4.77
CA PHE A 146 10.48 4.69 -4.61
C PHE A 146 9.55 4.90 -5.82
N ARG A 147 9.96 5.71 -6.81
CA ARG A 147 9.19 5.84 -8.06
C ARG A 147 9.33 4.56 -8.87
N ILE A 148 8.25 4.15 -9.50
CA ILE A 148 8.28 3.09 -10.50
C ILE A 148 8.35 3.79 -11.84
N GLU A 149 9.53 3.75 -12.43
CA GLU A 149 9.70 4.15 -13.82
C GLU A 149 8.89 3.17 -14.67
N ASN A 150 7.89 3.70 -15.38
CA ASN A 150 7.06 2.92 -16.30
C ASN A 150 7.88 2.33 -17.47
N GLU A 151 9.13 2.76 -17.64
CA GLU A 151 9.95 2.51 -18.83
C GLU A 151 10.63 1.14 -18.88
N GLY A 152 10.67 0.37 -17.78
CA GLY A 152 11.41 -0.91 -17.73
C GLY A 152 10.61 -2.17 -17.36
N MET A 153 9.30 -2.07 -17.10
CA MET A 153 8.50 -3.23 -16.67
C MET A 153 8.03 -4.13 -17.84
N SER A 154 8.51 -3.87 -19.05
CA SER A 154 8.34 -4.74 -20.21
C SER A 154 9.67 -5.47 -20.45
N GLU A 155 9.69 -6.78 -20.19
CA GLU A 155 10.58 -7.78 -20.83
C GLU A 155 11.99 -8.10 -20.29
N GLU A 156 12.55 -7.48 -19.24
CA GLU A 156 13.91 -7.88 -18.75
C GLU A 156 13.94 -8.79 -17.50
N ILE A 157 13.06 -9.79 -17.41
CA ILE A 157 13.23 -10.91 -16.43
C ILE A 157 13.52 -12.24 -17.14
N SER A 158 13.54 -12.27 -18.46
CA SER A 158 13.86 -13.48 -19.21
C SER A 158 15.33 -13.51 -19.63
N SER A 159 15.98 -14.66 -19.39
CA SER A 159 17.31 -15.10 -19.90
C SER A 159 18.56 -14.79 -19.06
N THR A 160 18.70 -15.47 -17.91
CA THR A 160 19.99 -16.11 -17.59
C THR A 160 19.98 -17.53 -18.13
N GLN A 161 20.13 -17.67 -19.45
CA GLN A 161 20.35 -18.96 -20.10
C GLN A 161 21.78 -19.03 -20.63
N SER A 162 22.48 -20.04 -20.15
CA SER A 162 23.86 -20.44 -20.39
C SER A 162 24.33 -20.40 -21.85
N HIS A 163 25.36 -19.60 -22.16
CA HIS A 163 26.27 -19.83 -23.30
C HIS A 163 27.72 -19.42 -22.96
N PRO A 164 28.74 -20.12 -23.51
CA PRO A 164 30.16 -19.87 -23.24
C PRO A 164 30.71 -18.68 -24.06
N PRO A 165 31.85 -18.06 -23.66
CA PRO A 165 32.27 -16.78 -24.19
C PRO A 165 33.05 -16.91 -25.50
N THR A 166 32.66 -16.14 -26.51
CA THR A 166 33.49 -15.82 -27.69
C THR A 166 33.83 -14.34 -27.67
N VAL A 167 35.12 -14.07 -27.82
CA VAL A 167 35.83 -12.80 -27.59
C VAL A 167 35.49 -11.72 -28.64
N ALA A 168 35.10 -10.52 -28.20
CA ALA A 168 35.59 -9.23 -28.72
C ALA A 168 35.05 -8.04 -27.88
N PRO A 169 35.87 -7.02 -27.55
CA PRO A 169 35.48 -5.88 -26.73
C PRO A 169 35.05 -4.70 -27.61
N SER A 170 33.86 -4.13 -27.35
CA SER A 170 33.49 -2.80 -27.83
C SER A 170 32.64 -2.11 -26.77
N SER A 171 33.27 -1.11 -26.18
CA SER A 171 32.87 -0.26 -25.09
C SER A 171 31.65 0.62 -25.41
N SER A 172 30.55 0.39 -24.69
CA SER A 172 29.61 1.41 -24.19
C SER A 172 28.58 0.72 -23.28
N THR A 173 29.05 0.06 -22.23
CA THR A 173 28.18 -0.40 -21.14
C THR A 173 27.81 0.77 -20.25
N THR A 174 26.74 1.49 -20.61
CA THR A 174 25.88 2.07 -19.57
C THR A 174 25.24 0.89 -18.86
N SER A 175 25.87 0.43 -17.78
CA SER A 175 25.29 -0.54 -16.87
C SER A 175 23.98 0.07 -16.33
N HIS A 176 22.85 -0.31 -16.93
CA HIS A 176 21.55 -0.11 -16.30
C HIS A 176 21.61 -0.86 -14.97
N GLY A 177 21.85 -0.10 -13.90
CA GLY A 177 22.03 -0.63 -12.57
C GLY A 177 20.76 -1.39 -12.19
N SER A 178 20.86 -2.72 -12.12
CA SER A 178 19.77 -3.57 -11.67
C SER A 178 19.26 -3.04 -10.34
N THR A 179 18.00 -2.57 -10.30
CA THR A 179 17.41 -2.05 -9.06
C THR A 179 17.52 -3.13 -7.98
N PRO A 180 18.02 -2.84 -6.77
CA PRO A 180 18.19 -3.87 -5.76
C PRO A 180 16.82 -4.47 -5.41
N PRO A 181 16.71 -5.79 -5.22
CA PRO A 181 15.43 -6.48 -5.10
C PRO A 181 14.61 -6.02 -3.88
N THR A 182 15.27 -5.52 -2.83
CA THR A 182 14.62 -4.91 -1.67
C THR A 182 13.83 -3.66 -2.05
N PHE A 183 14.37 -2.79 -2.91
CA PHE A 183 13.65 -1.60 -3.40
C PHE A 183 12.47 -1.98 -4.27
N LEU A 184 12.62 -2.99 -5.13
CA LEU A 184 11.51 -3.50 -5.92
C LEU A 184 10.38 -3.98 -5.00
N ALA A 185 10.70 -4.75 -3.96
CA ALA A 185 9.70 -5.19 -2.97
C ALA A 185 9.00 -4.03 -2.26
N GLN A 186 9.71 -2.96 -1.92
CA GLN A 186 9.17 -1.76 -1.29
C GLN A 186 8.24 -0.98 -2.25
N ARG A 187 8.68 -0.79 -3.49
CA ARG A 187 7.90 -0.15 -4.56
C ARG A 187 6.60 -0.91 -4.83
N LEU A 188 6.66 -2.24 -4.90
CA LEU A 188 5.49 -3.08 -5.09
C LEU A 188 4.53 -2.98 -3.91
N ASP A 189 5.03 -2.95 -2.67
CA ASP A 189 4.21 -2.78 -1.46
C ASP A 189 3.43 -1.45 -1.47
N ILE A 190 4.09 -0.36 -1.90
CA ILE A 190 3.44 0.93 -2.12
C ILE A 190 2.32 0.80 -3.16
N LEU A 191 2.61 0.27 -4.36
CA LEU A 191 1.62 0.14 -5.42
C LEU A 191 0.42 -0.70 -5.02
N MET A 192 0.67 -1.86 -4.40
CA MET A 192 -0.40 -2.75 -3.99
C MET A 192 -1.33 -2.07 -2.99
N THR A 193 -0.76 -1.30 -2.07
CA THR A 193 -1.52 -0.54 -1.09
C THR A 193 -2.32 0.59 -1.73
N THR A 194 -1.72 1.39 -2.61
CA THR A 194 -2.40 2.53 -3.26
C THR A 194 -3.46 2.08 -4.27
N HIS A 195 -3.21 1.03 -5.05
CA HIS A 195 -4.23 0.47 -5.94
C HIS A 195 -5.38 -0.17 -5.18
N ARG A 196 -5.11 -0.86 -4.06
CA ARG A 196 -6.18 -1.37 -3.19
C ARG A 196 -7.04 -0.23 -2.63
N LEU A 197 -6.40 0.85 -2.19
CA LEU A 197 -7.08 2.04 -1.69
C LEU A 197 -7.96 2.67 -2.78
N ALA A 198 -7.41 2.90 -3.98
CA ALA A 198 -8.14 3.44 -5.12
C ALA A 198 -9.34 2.56 -5.53
N MET A 199 -9.15 1.24 -5.56
CA MET A 199 -10.25 0.30 -5.83
C MET A 199 -11.36 0.44 -4.77
N GLY A 200 -10.98 0.56 -3.48
CA GLY A 200 -11.91 0.76 -2.37
C GLY A 200 -12.78 2.01 -2.50
N LEU A 201 -12.30 3.06 -3.17
CA LEU A 201 -13.08 4.27 -3.45
C LEU A 201 -14.27 4.02 -4.39
N TYR A 202 -14.10 3.12 -5.36
CA TYR A 202 -15.07 2.92 -6.43
C TYR A 202 -16.03 1.74 -6.19
N LEU A 203 -15.63 0.76 -5.38
CA LEU A 203 -16.46 -0.42 -5.07
C LEU A 203 -17.87 -0.09 -4.53
N PRO A 204 -18.07 0.93 -3.66
CA PRO A 204 -19.41 1.27 -3.17
C PRO A 204 -20.41 1.59 -4.28
N PHE A 205 -19.97 2.21 -5.39
CA PHE A 205 -20.83 2.59 -6.52
C PHE A 205 -21.19 1.42 -7.45
N LEU A 206 -20.51 0.28 -7.29
CA LEU A 206 -20.74 -0.91 -8.10
C LEU A 206 -21.69 -1.91 -7.43
N ARG A 207 -22.03 -1.70 -6.15
CA ARG A 207 -22.97 -2.57 -5.43
C ARG A 207 -24.39 -2.35 -5.96
N PRO A 208 -25.11 -3.40 -6.34
CA PRO A 208 -26.53 -3.27 -6.69
C PRO A 208 -27.29 -2.72 -5.47
N HIS A 209 -28.02 -1.62 -5.63
CA HIS A 209 -28.92 -1.10 -4.59
C HIS A 209 -30.13 -2.04 -4.46
N SER A 210 -29.98 -3.16 -3.74
CA SER A 210 -30.99 -4.22 -3.67
C SER A 210 -32.06 -4.01 -2.59
N LEU A 211 -32.21 -2.81 -2.00
CA LEU A 211 -33.07 -2.59 -0.83
C LEU A 211 -34.07 -1.45 -0.95
N SER A 212 -34.39 -0.99 -2.17
CA SER A 212 -35.64 -0.25 -2.38
C SER A 212 -36.81 -1.24 -2.45
N VAL A 213 -37.20 -1.79 -1.30
CA VAL A 213 -38.52 -2.42 -1.13
C VAL A 213 -39.55 -1.29 -1.17
N SER A 214 -40.01 -0.99 -2.38
CA SER A 214 -41.30 -0.34 -2.60
C SER A 214 -41.78 -0.84 -3.93
N ASP A 215 -42.77 -1.73 -3.84
CA ASP A 215 -43.50 -2.33 -4.92
C ASP A 215 -43.85 -1.31 -6.00
N SER A 216 -43.20 -1.41 -7.15
CA SER A 216 -43.69 -0.93 -8.44
C SER A 216 -42.80 -1.52 -9.52
N GLN A 217 -43.34 -2.53 -10.22
CA GLN A 217 -42.81 -3.04 -11.48
C GLN A 217 -42.54 -1.88 -12.44
N SER A 218 -41.31 -1.41 -12.48
CA SER A 218 -40.74 -0.84 -13.67
C SER A 218 -39.45 -1.60 -13.92
N ASN A 219 -39.33 -2.15 -15.12
CA ASN A 219 -38.09 -2.66 -15.66
C ASN A 219 -37.11 -1.47 -15.72
N ALA A 220 -36.53 -1.10 -14.59
CA ALA A 220 -35.41 -0.19 -14.49
C ALA A 220 -34.23 -0.93 -15.10
N LYS A 221 -34.17 -0.83 -16.43
CA LYS A 221 -32.99 -0.97 -17.24
C LYS A 221 -31.85 -0.39 -16.41
N PHE A 222 -30.83 -1.19 -16.17
CA PHE A 222 -29.59 -0.79 -15.49
C PHE A 222 -28.95 0.28 -16.39
N ASP A 223 -29.52 1.48 -16.38
CA ASP A 223 -29.15 2.53 -17.29
C ASP A 223 -27.69 2.83 -16.97
N ALA A 224 -26.89 2.75 -18.03
CA ALA A 224 -25.48 3.06 -18.02
C ALA A 224 -25.31 4.57 -17.75
N SER A 225 -25.64 4.98 -16.54
CA SER A 225 -25.37 6.33 -16.07
C SER A 225 -23.87 6.57 -16.26
N PRO A 226 -23.46 7.72 -16.80
CA PRO A 226 -22.05 8.07 -16.96
C PRO A 226 -21.28 7.94 -15.63
N GLN A 227 -21.95 8.12 -14.50
CA GLN A 227 -21.38 7.91 -13.16
C GLN A 227 -21.01 6.45 -12.90
N THR A 228 -21.89 5.50 -13.26
CA THR A 228 -21.61 4.06 -13.15
C THR A 228 -20.47 3.64 -14.07
N HIS A 229 -20.38 4.23 -15.27
CA HIS A 229 -19.26 3.97 -16.18
C HIS A 229 -17.92 4.42 -15.57
N GLN A 230 -17.83 5.65 -15.07
CA GLN A 230 -16.60 6.15 -14.45
C GLN A 230 -16.19 5.31 -13.22
N ALA A 231 -17.14 4.93 -12.36
CA ALA A 231 -16.83 4.04 -11.23
C ALA A 231 -16.28 2.68 -11.68
N ARG A 232 -16.85 2.09 -12.74
CA ARG A 232 -16.35 0.82 -13.33
C ARG A 232 -14.93 0.97 -13.86
N VAL A 233 -14.68 2.01 -14.65
CA VAL A 233 -13.35 2.27 -15.22
C VAL A 233 -12.33 2.47 -14.10
N GLY A 234 -12.62 3.31 -13.10
CA GLY A 234 -11.74 3.54 -11.96
C GLY A 234 -11.42 2.27 -11.18
N ALA A 235 -12.44 1.45 -10.87
CA ALA A 235 -12.25 0.17 -10.20
C ALA A 235 -11.42 -0.82 -11.02
N LEU A 236 -11.68 -0.94 -12.34
CA LEU A 236 -10.95 -1.81 -13.25
C LEU A 236 -9.48 -1.40 -13.39
N THR A 237 -9.21 -0.10 -13.58
CA THR A 237 -7.84 0.42 -13.66
C THR A 237 -7.06 0.13 -12.38
N ALA A 238 -7.67 0.36 -11.21
CA ALA A 238 -7.07 0.04 -9.93
C ALA A 238 -6.82 -1.47 -9.75
N ALA A 239 -7.78 -2.31 -10.13
CA ALA A 239 -7.66 -3.76 -10.07
C ALA A 239 -6.53 -4.28 -10.98
N HIS A 240 -6.41 -3.76 -12.20
CA HIS A 240 -5.31 -4.11 -13.11
C HIS A 240 -3.94 -3.74 -12.51
N GLY A 241 -3.81 -2.54 -11.94
CA GLY A 241 -2.59 -2.13 -11.24
C GLY A 241 -2.23 -3.06 -10.08
N LEU A 242 -3.22 -3.43 -9.27
CA LEU A 242 -3.05 -4.36 -8.15
C LEU A 242 -2.62 -5.76 -8.60
N ILE A 243 -3.26 -6.31 -9.65
CA ILE A 243 -2.91 -7.63 -10.21
C ILE A 243 -1.49 -7.61 -10.78
N ARG A 244 -1.12 -6.57 -11.53
CA ARG A 244 0.23 -6.41 -12.09
C ARG A 244 1.27 -6.38 -10.99
N ALA A 245 1.09 -5.53 -9.97
CA ALA A 245 2.00 -5.45 -8.83
C ALA A 245 2.07 -6.78 -8.06
N GLY A 246 0.94 -7.47 -7.89
CA GLY A 246 0.88 -8.78 -7.26
C GLY A 246 1.66 -9.86 -8.00
N ARG A 247 1.56 -9.91 -9.33
CA ARG A 247 2.33 -10.85 -10.17
C ARG A 247 3.84 -10.64 -10.03
N LEU A 248 4.29 -9.39 -10.17
CA LEU A 248 5.70 -9.04 -10.00
C LEU A 248 6.22 -9.36 -8.60
N TYR A 249 5.36 -9.18 -7.59
CA TYR A 249 5.71 -9.52 -6.23
C TYR A 249 5.88 -11.03 -6.02
N VAL A 250 5.02 -11.85 -6.64
CA VAL A 250 5.14 -13.31 -6.63
C VAL A 250 6.40 -13.77 -7.37
N GLU A 251 6.70 -13.17 -8.53
CA GLU A 251 7.94 -13.46 -9.28
C GLU A 251 9.18 -13.14 -8.45
N LEU A 252 9.20 -11.96 -7.81
CA LEU A 252 10.27 -11.57 -6.89
C LEU A 252 10.38 -12.54 -5.71
N ALA A 253 9.25 -12.97 -5.14
CA ALA A 253 9.21 -13.91 -4.03
C ALA A 253 9.77 -15.29 -4.41
N CYS A 254 9.45 -15.77 -5.61
CA CYS A 254 9.99 -17.02 -6.16
C CYS A 254 11.50 -16.91 -6.44
N ALA A 255 11.95 -15.77 -7.00
CA ALA A 255 13.36 -15.54 -7.28
C ALA A 255 14.20 -15.33 -6.00
N ARG A 256 13.60 -14.72 -4.97
CA ARG A 256 14.28 -14.30 -3.73
C ARG A 256 13.47 -14.62 -2.47
N PRO A 257 13.34 -15.92 -2.10
CA PRO A 257 12.59 -16.34 -0.92
C PRO A 257 13.21 -15.84 0.40
N ASP A 258 14.49 -15.46 0.38
CA ASP A 258 15.21 -14.87 1.51
C ASP A 258 14.65 -13.50 1.92
N LEU A 259 14.25 -12.68 0.95
CA LEU A 259 13.69 -11.35 1.19
C LEU A 259 12.26 -11.44 1.74
N VAL A 260 11.53 -12.46 1.30
CA VAL A 260 10.15 -12.75 1.72
C VAL A 260 10.09 -13.19 3.18
N ARG A 261 11.03 -14.04 3.64
CA ARG A 261 11.03 -14.51 5.03
C ARG A 261 11.36 -13.41 6.03
N ARG A 262 12.06 -12.34 5.61
CA ARG A 262 12.45 -11.21 6.47
C ARG A 262 11.36 -10.14 6.61
N LYS A 263 10.47 -9.98 5.63
CA LYS A 263 9.28 -9.13 5.75
C LYS A 263 8.18 -9.98 6.39
N ASP A 264 7.74 -9.61 7.60
CA ASP A 264 6.65 -10.21 8.36
C ASP A 264 5.58 -10.84 7.44
N GLY A 265 5.50 -12.18 7.42
CA GLY A 265 4.88 -13.01 6.37
C GLY A 265 3.38 -12.80 6.07
N LEU A 266 2.75 -11.77 6.62
CA LEU A 266 1.35 -11.40 6.42
C LEU A 266 1.12 -10.69 5.07
N GLY A 267 2.09 -9.92 4.56
CA GLY A 267 1.97 -9.26 3.26
C GLY A 267 1.81 -10.23 2.09
N LEU A 268 2.56 -11.35 2.10
CA LEU A 268 2.41 -12.43 1.11
C LEU A 268 1.08 -13.17 1.23
N SER A 269 0.64 -13.46 2.45
CA SER A 269 -0.50 -14.36 2.68
C SER A 269 -1.78 -13.84 2.00
N LEU A 270 -2.03 -12.53 2.02
CA LEU A 270 -3.21 -11.94 1.38
C LEU A 270 -3.08 -11.72 -0.13
N CYS A 271 -1.89 -11.35 -0.62
CA CYS A 271 -1.65 -11.25 -2.06
C CYS A 271 -1.77 -12.63 -2.72
N CYS A 272 -1.24 -13.67 -2.07
CA CYS A 272 -1.47 -15.05 -2.45
C CYS A 272 -2.96 -15.40 -2.36
N SER A 273 -3.69 -15.03 -1.31
CA SER A 273 -5.13 -15.37 -1.21
C SER A 273 -5.97 -14.74 -2.34
N LEU A 274 -5.64 -13.52 -2.77
CA LEU A 274 -6.29 -12.86 -3.92
C LEU A 274 -5.86 -13.47 -5.26
N VAL A 275 -4.58 -13.77 -5.46
CA VAL A 275 -4.05 -14.32 -6.72
C VAL A 275 -4.37 -15.81 -6.89
N PHE A 276 -4.19 -16.62 -5.84
CA PHE A 276 -4.55 -18.04 -5.85
C PHE A 276 -6.06 -18.24 -5.81
N GLY A 277 -6.82 -17.36 -5.17
CA GLY A 277 -8.28 -17.40 -5.21
C GLY A 277 -8.86 -17.26 -6.62
N VAL A 278 -8.24 -16.39 -7.43
CA VAL A 278 -8.55 -16.20 -8.86
C VAL A 278 -8.18 -17.43 -9.68
N HIS A 279 -7.11 -18.16 -9.31
CA HIS A 279 -6.67 -19.33 -10.07
C HIS A 279 -7.35 -20.65 -9.65
N SER A 280 -7.87 -20.74 -8.42
CA SER A 280 -8.43 -21.98 -7.85
C SER A 280 -9.96 -21.98 -7.70
N GLY A 281 -10.66 -20.92 -8.13
CA GLY A 281 -12.13 -20.88 -8.20
C GLY A 281 -12.86 -21.02 -6.86
N LYS A 282 -12.15 -20.88 -5.73
CA LYS A 282 -12.64 -21.27 -4.38
C LYS A 282 -12.59 -20.18 -3.32
N VAL A 283 -12.62 -18.90 -3.69
CA VAL A 283 -12.86 -17.82 -2.71
C VAL A 283 -14.36 -17.52 -2.67
N SER A 284 -14.93 -17.24 -1.49
CA SER A 284 -16.32 -16.82 -1.38
C SER A 284 -16.49 -15.44 -2.02
N TYR A 285 -16.85 -15.43 -3.30
CA TYR A 285 -17.01 -14.27 -4.15
C TYR A 285 -18.41 -13.66 -3.99
N SER A 286 -18.53 -12.51 -3.34
CA SER A 286 -19.71 -11.65 -3.54
C SER A 286 -19.35 -10.31 -4.16
N SER A 287 -18.21 -9.70 -3.81
CA SER A 287 -17.78 -8.41 -4.40
C SER A 287 -16.80 -8.53 -5.58
N LEU A 288 -15.98 -9.60 -5.66
CA LEU A 288 -15.03 -9.78 -6.76
C LEU A 288 -15.65 -10.50 -7.98
N ALA A 289 -16.62 -11.40 -7.79
CA ALA A 289 -17.30 -12.06 -8.92
C ALA A 289 -18.12 -11.06 -9.77
N ALA A 290 -18.62 -9.98 -9.17
CA ALA A 290 -19.32 -8.93 -9.91
C ALA A 290 -18.39 -8.19 -10.90
N VAL A 291 -17.11 -8.07 -10.56
CA VAL A 291 -16.10 -7.44 -11.44
C VAL A 291 -15.62 -8.41 -12.52
N PHE A 292 -15.40 -9.69 -12.17
CA PHE A 292 -14.90 -10.69 -13.11
C PHE A 292 -15.96 -11.31 -14.04
N SER A 293 -17.21 -11.49 -13.60
CA SER A 293 -18.30 -11.98 -14.46
C SER A 293 -18.64 -11.03 -15.62
N PHE A 294 -18.13 -9.80 -15.58
CA PHE A 294 -18.32 -8.79 -16.62
C PHE A 294 -17.20 -8.81 -17.67
N GLN A 295 -16.02 -9.34 -17.34
CA GLN A 295 -14.88 -9.43 -18.26
C GLN A 295 -15.05 -10.54 -19.30
N ASP A 296 -15.88 -11.56 -19.01
CA ASP A 296 -16.29 -12.59 -19.97
C ASP A 296 -17.45 -12.16 -20.90
N ARG A 297 -17.89 -10.89 -20.83
CA ARG A 297 -19.00 -10.34 -21.65
C ARG A 297 -18.62 -9.12 -22.50
N ILE A 298 -17.33 -8.80 -22.61
CA ILE A 298 -16.75 -7.85 -23.56
C ILE A 298 -15.83 -8.63 -24.49
#